data_AF-A0A7C9UUX7-F1
#
_entry.id   AF-A0A7C9UUX7-F1
#
_cell.length_a   1.000
_cell.length_b   1.000
_cell.length_c   1.000
_cell.angle_alpha   90.00
_cell.angle_beta   90.00
_cell.angle_gamma   90.00
#
_symmetry.space_group_name_H-M   'P 1'
#
loop_
_entity.id
_entity.type
_entity.pdbx_description
1 polymer ?
#
loop_
_entity_poly.entity_id
_entity_poly.type
_entity_poly.pdbx_seq_one_letter_code
_entity_poly.pdbx_strand_id
1 'polypeptide(L)'
;MIRVVLALFAVLLAVVGANVNDPYLVPVQRWIGPVVAVAGLAGAVTLRRRGWLLVALFLASPFAVAVAEGMFAWRKSAVLSAPAAQVLGRHFIVGYRKVEEVEELAARGLIGGVFVTRRNLVGRSVADLRAELDHLQDLRRRAGLPPLLVAADQEGGAVSHLSPWLPARPGLASLAELPPDARIAAARDLGRAHGRDLGAAGVNVNFAPVADLRLKRERNPLDFHSLIARRASSADPVVAAELAAAYAEGLGDEGVRPTLKHFPGLGRVSADTHHFRANLDVPPEQLEKADWLPFRQVLAAQPGTLVMVGHVTVTALDPGRPASHSRRVVQGVMRDRWGYDGLVVTDDMVMSPIYHHGLCTAVTEALNGGVDLLLLSFDGKQYYRAMSCAVSSWRQGALSSVMLGASRRRLDGHAGGL
;
A
#
# COMPACT_ATOMS: atom_id res chain seq x y z
N MET A 1 34.00 -28.97 -13.49
CA MET A 1 33.05 -27.95 -13.99
C MET A 1 31.58 -28.35 -13.78
N ILE A 2 31.09 -29.46 -14.35
CA ILE A 2 29.66 -29.86 -14.26
C ILE A 2 29.12 -30.01 -12.82
N ARG A 3 29.88 -30.61 -11.90
CA ARG A 3 29.46 -30.74 -10.49
C ARG A 3 29.24 -29.39 -9.80
N VAL A 4 30.08 -28.40 -10.11
CA VAL A 4 29.98 -27.05 -9.53
C VAL A 4 28.72 -26.37 -10.04
N VAL A 5 28.47 -26.43 -11.36
CA VAL A 5 27.25 -25.86 -11.96
C VAL A 5 25.98 -26.48 -11.36
N LEU A 6 25.95 -27.82 -11.19
CA LEU A 6 24.81 -28.51 -10.56
C LEU A 6 24.62 -28.10 -9.10
N ALA A 7 25.71 -27.93 -8.35
CA ALA A 7 25.64 -27.46 -6.96
C ALA A 7 25.10 -26.03 -6.88
N LEU A 8 25.58 -25.11 -7.74
CA LEU A 8 25.09 -23.74 -7.81
C LEU A 8 23.60 -23.68 -8.17
N PHE A 9 23.15 -24.52 -9.11
CA PHE A 9 21.75 -24.62 -9.47
C PHE A 9 20.88 -25.13 -8.31
N ALA A 10 21.34 -26.15 -7.58
CA ALA A 10 20.63 -26.66 -6.40
C ALA A 10 20.52 -25.60 -5.29
N VAL A 11 21.59 -24.82 -5.06
CA VAL A 11 21.59 -23.70 -4.12
C VAL A 11 20.59 -22.63 -4.58
N LEU A 12 20.56 -22.28 -5.87
CA LEU A 12 19.58 -21.34 -6.41
C LEU A 12 18.14 -21.83 -6.17
N LEU A 13 17.84 -23.11 -6.45
CA LEU A 13 16.53 -23.70 -6.15
C LEU A 13 16.18 -23.62 -4.68
N ALA A 14 17.13 -23.87 -3.77
CA ALA A 14 16.89 -23.75 -2.34
C ALA A 14 16.63 -22.31 -1.89
N VAL A 15 17.36 -21.33 -2.45
CA VAL A 15 17.14 -19.90 -2.19
C VAL A 15 15.76 -19.46 -2.68
N VAL A 16 15.36 -19.85 -3.90
CA VAL A 16 14.01 -19.57 -4.40
C VAL A 16 12.96 -20.28 -3.54
N GLY A 17 13.22 -21.53 -3.14
CA GLY A 17 12.36 -22.33 -2.26
C GLY A 17 12.10 -21.66 -0.91
N ALA A 18 13.13 -21.07 -0.31
CA ALA A 18 13.02 -20.35 0.97
C ALA A 18 12.22 -19.04 0.84
N ASN A 19 12.13 -18.48 -0.37
CA ASN A 19 11.51 -17.18 -0.66
C ASN A 19 10.25 -17.31 -1.52
N VAL A 20 9.60 -18.48 -1.58
CA VAL A 20 8.37 -18.69 -2.38
C VAL A 20 7.20 -17.77 -1.99
N ASN A 21 7.24 -17.20 -0.78
CA ASN A 21 6.27 -16.24 -0.28
C ASN A 21 6.73 -14.79 -0.43
N ASP A 22 7.72 -14.51 -1.27
CA ASP A 22 8.11 -13.14 -1.59
C ASP A 22 7.03 -12.41 -2.43
N PRO A 23 6.67 -11.15 -2.11
CA PRO A 23 5.66 -10.39 -2.85
C PRO A 23 6.02 -10.21 -4.34
N TYR A 24 7.30 -10.26 -4.73
CA TYR A 24 7.69 -10.18 -6.14
C TYR A 24 7.39 -11.45 -6.93
N LEU A 25 7.15 -12.57 -6.24
CA LEU A 25 6.78 -13.84 -6.86
C LEU A 25 5.26 -14.00 -6.98
N VAL A 26 4.45 -13.06 -6.49
CA VAL A 26 2.97 -13.07 -6.55
C VAL A 26 2.39 -13.50 -7.91
N PRO A 27 2.91 -13.07 -9.08
CA PRO A 27 2.41 -13.52 -10.38
C PRO A 27 2.59 -15.02 -10.64
N VAL A 28 3.62 -15.63 -10.06
CA VAL A 28 3.99 -17.05 -10.26
C VAL A 28 3.85 -17.90 -9.00
N GLN A 29 3.41 -17.30 -7.89
CA GLN A 29 3.43 -17.87 -6.54
C GLN A 29 2.68 -19.19 -6.44
N ARG A 30 1.61 -19.36 -7.23
CA ARG A 30 0.83 -20.60 -7.30
C ARG A 30 1.65 -21.80 -7.78
N TRP A 31 2.63 -21.56 -8.64
CA TRP A 31 3.38 -22.63 -9.33
C TRP A 31 4.82 -22.74 -8.84
N ILE A 32 5.42 -21.63 -8.38
CA ILE A 32 6.85 -21.59 -8.07
C ILE A 32 7.23 -22.60 -6.98
N GLY A 33 6.47 -22.70 -5.90
CA GLY A 33 6.71 -23.68 -4.83
C GLY A 33 6.69 -25.12 -5.33
N PRO A 34 5.59 -25.59 -5.94
CA PRO A 34 5.52 -26.92 -6.55
C PRO A 34 6.63 -27.18 -7.57
N VAL A 35 6.91 -26.23 -8.47
CA VAL A 35 7.96 -26.37 -9.50
C VAL A 35 9.34 -26.53 -8.87
N VAL A 36 9.68 -25.69 -7.88
CA VAL A 36 10.98 -25.74 -7.19
C VAL A 36 11.14 -27.03 -6.38
N ALA A 37 10.07 -27.48 -5.72
CA ALA A 37 10.08 -28.73 -4.96
C ALA A 37 10.26 -29.94 -5.89
N VAL A 38 9.51 -30.02 -6.99
CA VAL A 38 9.62 -31.10 -7.98
C VAL A 38 10.98 -31.10 -8.66
N ALA A 39 11.51 -29.93 -9.05
CA ALA A 39 12.85 -29.81 -9.63
C ALA A 39 13.94 -30.31 -8.66
N GLY A 40 13.81 -29.98 -7.37
CA GLY A 40 14.68 -30.49 -6.31
C GLY A 40 14.65 -32.02 -6.20
N LEU A 41 13.45 -32.60 -6.08
CA LEU A 41 13.27 -34.05 -5.98
C LEU A 41 13.79 -34.78 -7.23
N ALA A 42 13.47 -34.28 -8.43
CA ALA A 42 13.95 -34.85 -9.68
C ALA A 42 15.49 -34.78 -9.79
N GLY A 43 16.10 -33.66 -9.38
CA GLY A 43 17.55 -33.54 -9.32
C GLY A 43 18.18 -34.52 -8.33
N ALA A 44 17.59 -34.69 -7.15
CA ALA A 44 18.05 -35.66 -6.15
C ALA A 44 18.02 -37.10 -6.68
N VAL A 45 16.94 -37.49 -7.37
CA VAL A 45 16.78 -38.82 -7.96
C VAL A 45 17.77 -39.05 -9.11
N THR A 46 17.87 -38.10 -10.05
CA THR A 46 18.72 -38.24 -11.24
C THR A 46 20.21 -38.23 -10.90
N LEU A 47 20.61 -37.47 -9.87
CA LEU A 47 22.00 -37.33 -9.45
C LEU A 47 22.41 -38.26 -8.30
N ARG A 48 21.55 -39.22 -7.89
CA ARG A 48 21.80 -40.14 -6.77
C ARG A 48 23.13 -40.90 -6.83
N ARG A 49 23.59 -41.20 -8.05
CA ARG A 49 24.87 -41.90 -8.29
C ARG A 49 26.09 -40.97 -8.34
N ARG A 50 25.90 -39.65 -8.34
CA ARG A 50 26.98 -38.66 -8.52
C ARG A 50 27.57 -38.15 -7.19
N GLY A 51 26.98 -38.49 -6.06
CA GLY A 51 27.48 -38.21 -4.70
C GLY A 51 26.40 -37.68 -3.77
N TRP A 52 26.44 -38.09 -2.50
CA TRP A 52 25.43 -37.75 -1.50
C TRP A 52 25.31 -36.24 -1.22
N LEU A 53 26.40 -35.49 -1.33
CA LEU A 53 26.40 -34.02 -1.18
C LEU A 53 25.51 -33.33 -2.21
N LEU A 54 25.56 -33.76 -3.48
CA LEU A 54 24.70 -33.20 -4.52
C LEU A 54 23.23 -33.55 -4.28
N VAL A 55 22.95 -34.78 -3.85
CA VAL A 55 21.59 -35.19 -3.46
C VAL A 55 21.06 -34.32 -2.33
N ALA A 56 21.85 -34.10 -1.29
CA ALA A 56 21.47 -33.26 -0.16
C ALA A 56 21.19 -31.82 -0.59
N LEU A 57 22.01 -31.23 -1.47
CA LEU A 57 21.78 -29.88 -1.99
C LEU A 57 20.46 -29.78 -2.77
N PHE A 58 20.12 -30.78 -3.58
CA PHE A 58 18.86 -30.79 -4.32
C PHE A 58 17.64 -31.05 -3.42
N LEU A 59 17.80 -31.85 -2.35
CA LEU A 59 16.77 -32.04 -1.32
C LEU A 59 16.55 -30.79 -0.45
N ALA A 60 17.50 -29.86 -0.41
CA ALA A 60 17.33 -28.61 0.32
C ALA A 60 16.20 -27.74 -0.25
N SER A 61 15.88 -27.83 -1.55
CA SER A 61 14.81 -27.01 -2.14
C SER A 61 13.38 -27.41 -1.74
N PRO A 62 12.93 -28.69 -1.84
CA PRO A 62 11.60 -29.06 -1.33
C PRO A 62 11.51 -28.85 0.19
N PHE A 63 12.61 -29.05 0.93
CA PHE A 63 12.66 -28.74 2.36
C PHE A 63 12.46 -27.23 2.62
N ALA A 64 13.16 -26.37 1.89
CA ALA A 64 13.02 -24.92 2.01
C ALA A 64 11.59 -24.44 1.69
N VAL A 65 10.95 -25.00 0.65
CA VAL A 65 9.54 -24.72 0.32
C VAL A 65 8.62 -25.15 1.47
N ALA A 66 8.81 -26.37 2.00
CA ALA A 66 8.00 -26.86 3.12
C ALA A 66 8.16 -26.00 4.39
N VAL A 67 9.38 -25.57 4.70
CA VAL A 67 9.65 -24.66 5.83
C VAL A 67 8.97 -23.31 5.59
N ALA A 68 9.08 -22.73 4.40
CA ALA A 68 8.47 -21.44 4.08
C ALA A 68 6.93 -21.47 4.22
N GLU A 69 6.28 -22.51 3.71
CA GLU A 69 4.83 -22.71 3.87
C GLU A 69 4.43 -23.01 5.31
N GLY A 70 5.22 -23.83 6.02
CA GLY A 70 5.01 -24.12 7.44
C GLY A 70 5.12 -22.86 8.32
N MET A 71 6.11 -22.01 8.06
CA MET A 71 6.26 -20.71 8.73
C MET A 71 5.10 -19.77 8.44
N PHE A 72 4.60 -19.76 7.19
CA PHE A 72 3.41 -18.98 6.84
C PHE A 72 2.17 -19.47 7.59
N ALA A 73 1.90 -20.78 7.58
CA ALA A 73 0.76 -21.38 8.26
C ALA A 73 0.81 -21.13 9.79
N TRP A 74 1.99 -21.31 10.40
CA TRP A 74 2.20 -21.00 11.81
C TRP A 74 1.93 -19.53 12.11
N ARG A 75 2.45 -18.62 11.29
CA ARG A 75 2.24 -17.18 11.47
C ARG A 75 0.78 -16.78 11.32
N LYS A 76 0.08 -17.33 10.33
CA LYS A 76 -1.36 -17.13 10.13
C LYS A 76 -2.12 -17.56 11.39
N SER A 77 -1.87 -18.77 11.89
CA SER A 77 -2.50 -19.27 13.13
C SER A 77 -2.18 -18.40 14.34
N ALA A 78 -0.94 -17.96 14.50
CA ALA A 78 -0.51 -17.10 15.59
C ALA A 78 -1.18 -15.71 15.57
N VAL A 79 -1.39 -15.13 14.39
CA VAL A 79 -2.12 -13.87 14.22
C VAL A 79 -3.60 -14.06 14.53
N LEU A 80 -4.23 -15.08 13.96
CA LEU A 80 -5.66 -15.36 14.15
C LEU A 80 -6.01 -15.70 15.62
N SER A 81 -5.07 -16.16 16.42
CA SER A 81 -5.27 -16.47 17.83
C SER A 81 -4.83 -15.35 18.79
N ALA A 82 -4.16 -14.30 18.31
CA ALA A 82 -3.63 -13.24 19.17
C ALA A 82 -4.69 -12.19 19.52
N PRO A 83 -5.02 -11.95 20.81
CA PRO A 83 -5.95 -10.89 21.20
C PRO A 83 -5.49 -9.48 20.77
N ALA A 84 -4.18 -9.23 20.82
CA ALA A 84 -3.58 -7.97 20.35
C ALA A 84 -3.87 -7.68 18.87
N ALA A 85 -4.09 -8.72 18.03
CA ALA A 85 -4.41 -8.52 16.63
C ALA A 85 -5.79 -7.86 16.43
N GLN A 86 -6.75 -8.05 17.34
CA GLN A 86 -8.06 -7.36 17.28
C GLN A 86 -7.94 -5.88 17.63
N VAL A 87 -7.03 -5.53 18.55
CA VAL A 87 -6.75 -4.14 18.90
C VAL A 87 -6.09 -3.44 17.71
N LEU A 88 -5.08 -4.09 17.13
CA LEU A 88 -4.25 -3.54 16.06
C LEU A 88 -4.90 -3.61 14.68
N GLY A 89 -5.87 -4.51 14.48
CA GLY A 89 -6.48 -4.79 13.17
C GLY A 89 -7.00 -3.55 12.46
N ARG A 90 -7.61 -2.63 13.21
CA ARG A 90 -8.10 -1.33 12.70
C ARG A 90 -7.08 -0.51 11.91
N HIS A 91 -5.78 -0.75 12.11
CA HIS A 91 -4.68 -0.06 11.45
C HIS A 91 -4.26 -0.70 10.12
N PHE A 92 -4.96 -1.72 9.61
CA PHE A 92 -4.55 -2.44 8.41
C PHE A 92 -5.60 -2.34 7.30
N ILE A 93 -5.15 -1.92 6.10
CA ILE A 93 -5.91 -2.04 4.85
C ILE A 93 -5.25 -3.14 4.03
N VAL A 94 -6.02 -4.17 3.67
CA VAL A 94 -5.48 -5.38 3.05
C VAL A 94 -6.13 -5.64 1.69
N GLY A 95 -5.30 -5.79 0.67
CA GLY A 95 -5.74 -6.30 -0.62
C GLY A 95 -5.88 -7.81 -0.62
N TYR A 96 -6.82 -8.31 -1.42
CA TYR A 96 -7.17 -9.72 -1.44
C TYR A 96 -7.49 -10.18 -2.86
N ARG A 97 -7.44 -11.50 -3.09
CA ARG A 97 -7.81 -12.11 -4.39
C ARG A 97 -9.19 -12.73 -4.36
N LYS A 98 -9.53 -13.36 -3.24
CA LYS A 98 -10.83 -13.98 -3.01
C LYS A 98 -11.37 -13.55 -1.66
N VAL A 99 -12.68 -13.40 -1.54
CA VAL A 99 -13.32 -12.85 -0.34
C VAL A 99 -12.99 -13.68 0.90
N GLU A 100 -12.85 -15.00 0.77
CA GLU A 100 -12.57 -15.92 1.88
C GLU A 100 -11.21 -15.64 2.56
N GLU A 101 -10.31 -14.91 1.88
CA GLU A 101 -9.03 -14.48 2.45
C GLU A 101 -9.22 -13.40 3.54
N VAL A 102 -10.33 -12.64 3.48
CA VAL A 102 -10.60 -11.47 4.34
C VAL A 102 -11.92 -11.55 5.13
N GLU A 103 -12.83 -12.48 4.83
CA GLU A 103 -14.10 -12.64 5.58
C GLU A 103 -13.87 -12.80 7.09
N GLU A 104 -13.03 -13.75 7.48
CA GLU A 104 -12.70 -13.98 8.89
C GLU A 104 -12.02 -12.75 9.50
N LEU A 105 -11.15 -12.09 8.74
CA LEU A 105 -10.44 -10.90 9.22
C LEU A 105 -11.39 -9.73 9.47
N ALA A 106 -12.35 -9.51 8.55
CA ALA A 106 -13.38 -8.49 8.68
C ALA A 106 -14.30 -8.79 9.87
N ALA A 107 -14.85 -10.00 9.94
CA ALA A 107 -15.81 -10.41 10.98
C ALA A 107 -15.22 -10.32 12.40
N ARG A 108 -13.91 -10.54 12.55
CA ARG A 108 -13.21 -10.56 13.85
C ARG A 108 -12.48 -9.26 14.19
N GLY A 109 -12.59 -8.23 13.36
CA GLY A 109 -11.93 -6.94 13.59
C GLY A 109 -10.41 -6.97 13.45
N LEU A 110 -9.89 -7.90 12.66
CA LEU A 110 -8.45 -8.08 12.43
C LEU A 110 -7.90 -7.18 11.32
N ILE A 111 -8.77 -6.48 10.59
CA ILE A 111 -8.42 -5.42 9.63
C ILE A 111 -9.20 -4.15 9.95
N GLY A 112 -8.88 -3.04 9.30
CA GLY A 112 -9.65 -1.78 9.30
C GLY A 112 -10.24 -1.47 7.94
N GLY A 113 -9.66 -2.04 6.88
CA GLY A 113 -10.15 -1.89 5.53
C GLY A 113 -9.67 -2.97 4.57
N VAL A 114 -10.20 -2.90 3.36
CA VAL A 114 -9.80 -3.72 2.22
C VAL A 114 -9.40 -2.84 1.04
N PHE A 115 -8.51 -3.35 0.20
CA PHE A 115 -8.08 -2.67 -1.02
C PHE A 115 -8.44 -3.50 -2.24
N VAL A 116 -9.18 -2.91 -3.19
CA VAL A 116 -9.70 -3.61 -4.37
C VAL A 116 -9.05 -3.09 -5.65
N THR A 117 -8.77 -4.01 -6.57
CA THR A 117 -8.19 -3.69 -7.89
C THR A 117 -8.84 -4.55 -8.98
N ARG A 118 -8.36 -4.43 -10.22
CA ARG A 118 -8.78 -5.25 -11.37
C ARG A 118 -8.88 -6.74 -11.06
N ARG A 119 -8.02 -7.26 -10.18
CA ARG A 119 -7.98 -8.69 -9.85
C ARG A 119 -9.29 -9.17 -9.21
N ASN A 120 -10.00 -8.29 -8.50
CA ASN A 120 -11.27 -8.59 -7.85
C ASN A 120 -12.44 -8.61 -8.85
N LEU A 121 -12.22 -8.12 -10.07
CA LEU A 121 -13.20 -8.00 -11.16
C LEU A 121 -12.92 -8.95 -12.35
N VAL A 122 -11.77 -9.62 -12.42
CA VAL A 122 -11.49 -10.57 -13.50
C VAL A 122 -12.53 -11.69 -13.49
N GLY A 123 -13.29 -11.81 -14.58
CA GLY A 123 -14.38 -12.78 -14.71
C GLY A 123 -15.65 -12.44 -13.92
N ARG A 124 -15.77 -11.20 -13.42
CA ARG A 124 -16.87 -10.71 -12.57
C ARG A 124 -17.36 -9.34 -13.05
N SER A 125 -18.56 -8.97 -12.60
CA SER A 125 -19.15 -7.65 -12.81
C SER A 125 -18.89 -6.70 -11.63
N VAL A 126 -19.14 -5.39 -11.84
CA VAL A 126 -19.13 -4.40 -10.75
C VAL A 126 -20.20 -4.72 -9.69
N ALA A 127 -21.34 -5.27 -10.10
CA ALA A 127 -22.39 -5.70 -9.18
C ALA A 127 -21.93 -6.86 -8.28
N ASP A 128 -21.15 -7.80 -8.81
CA ASP A 128 -20.59 -8.91 -8.01
C ASP A 128 -19.59 -8.39 -6.96
N LEU A 129 -18.78 -7.38 -7.33
CA LEU A 129 -17.88 -6.71 -6.39
C LEU A 129 -18.66 -5.96 -5.32
N ARG A 130 -19.71 -5.23 -5.71
CA ARG A 130 -20.57 -4.51 -4.77
C ARG A 130 -21.22 -5.44 -3.76
N ALA A 131 -21.82 -6.55 -4.22
CA ALA A 131 -22.44 -7.54 -3.35
C ALA A 131 -21.44 -8.18 -2.38
N GLU A 132 -20.21 -8.44 -2.83
CA GLU A 132 -19.12 -8.94 -2.00
C GLU A 132 -18.72 -7.93 -0.91
N LEU A 133 -18.60 -6.65 -1.26
CA LEU A 133 -18.25 -5.60 -0.30
C LEU A 133 -19.39 -5.35 0.70
N ASP A 134 -20.65 -5.37 0.26
CA ASP A 134 -21.82 -5.30 1.14
C ASP A 134 -21.82 -6.48 2.12
N HIS A 135 -21.47 -7.70 1.67
CA HIS A 135 -21.32 -8.86 2.53
C HIS A 135 -20.28 -8.64 3.64
N LEU A 136 -19.11 -8.07 3.31
CA LEU A 136 -18.08 -7.76 4.30
C LEU A 136 -18.53 -6.67 5.29
N GLN A 137 -19.29 -5.67 4.83
CA GLN A 137 -19.87 -4.64 5.70
C GLN A 137 -20.94 -5.24 6.63
N ASP A 138 -21.75 -6.17 6.15
CA ASP A 138 -22.75 -6.88 6.97
C ASP A 138 -22.10 -7.74 8.06
N LEU A 139 -20.97 -8.40 7.75
CA LEU A 139 -20.18 -9.12 8.75
C LEU A 139 -19.70 -8.16 9.85
N ARG A 140 -19.22 -6.97 9.50
CA ARG A 140 -18.82 -5.94 10.47
C ARG A 140 -19.97 -5.49 11.34
N ARG A 141 -21.11 -5.17 10.74
CA ARG A 141 -22.30 -4.69 11.45
C ARG A 141 -22.79 -5.74 12.45
N ARG A 142 -22.88 -7.00 12.04
CA ARG A 142 -23.28 -8.12 12.94
C ARG A 142 -22.31 -8.33 14.10
N ALA A 143 -21.03 -8.05 13.89
CA ALA A 143 -20.00 -8.14 14.91
C ALA A 143 -19.92 -6.91 15.83
N GLY A 144 -20.73 -5.86 15.60
CA GLY A 144 -20.66 -4.61 16.36
C GLY A 144 -19.35 -3.83 16.13
N LEU A 145 -18.73 -4.03 14.96
CA LEU A 145 -17.47 -3.41 14.60
C LEU A 145 -17.70 -2.20 13.67
N PRO A 146 -16.79 -1.21 13.66
CA PRO A 146 -16.83 -0.11 12.68
C PRO A 146 -16.82 -0.62 11.22
N PRO A 147 -17.45 0.11 10.29
CA PRO A 147 -17.46 -0.25 8.88
C PRO A 147 -16.03 -0.30 8.31
N LEU A 148 -15.83 -1.13 7.29
CA LEU A 148 -14.56 -1.21 6.57
C LEU A 148 -14.32 0.07 5.76
N LEU A 149 -13.07 0.52 5.77
CA LEU A 149 -12.54 1.37 4.70
C LEU A 149 -12.37 0.49 3.45
N VAL A 150 -13.11 0.78 2.39
CA VAL A 150 -12.99 0.08 1.10
C VAL A 150 -12.27 1.02 0.16
N ALA A 151 -11.00 0.71 -0.10
CA ALA A 151 -10.09 1.55 -0.85
C ALA A 151 -9.83 1.03 -2.27
N ALA A 152 -9.62 1.94 -3.21
CA ALA A 152 -9.13 1.64 -4.56
C ALA A 152 -8.18 2.74 -5.06
N ASP A 153 -7.36 2.44 -6.07
CA ASP A 153 -6.57 3.42 -6.81
C ASP A 153 -7.22 3.71 -8.17
N GLN A 154 -8.04 4.76 -8.22
CA GLN A 154 -8.72 5.21 -9.44
C GLN A 154 -8.43 6.71 -9.66
N GLU A 155 -7.24 7.01 -10.16
CA GLU A 155 -6.79 8.38 -10.47
C GLU A 155 -7.30 8.89 -11.82
N GLY A 156 -7.58 7.95 -12.73
CA GLY A 156 -7.77 8.23 -14.16
C GLY A 156 -6.45 8.12 -14.93
N GLY A 157 -6.55 8.00 -16.26
CA GLY A 157 -5.39 7.80 -17.12
C GLY A 157 -4.62 6.52 -16.78
N ALA A 158 -3.31 6.64 -16.54
CA ALA A 158 -2.41 5.51 -16.38
C ALA A 158 -2.68 4.64 -15.14
N VAL A 159 -3.27 5.21 -14.09
CA VAL A 159 -3.59 4.49 -12.85
C VAL A 159 -5.11 4.48 -12.66
N SER A 160 -5.73 3.45 -13.21
CA SER A 160 -7.19 3.24 -13.21
C SER A 160 -7.48 1.78 -12.89
N HIS A 161 -7.26 1.36 -11.64
CA HIS A 161 -7.22 -0.06 -11.31
C HIS A 161 -8.55 -0.80 -11.45
N LEU A 162 -9.70 -0.12 -11.55
CA LEU A 162 -11.00 -0.76 -11.79
C LEU A 162 -11.49 -0.59 -13.23
N SER A 163 -10.73 0.08 -14.10
CA SER A 163 -11.04 0.15 -15.53
C SER A 163 -10.60 -1.14 -16.25
N PRO A 164 -11.33 -1.59 -17.31
CA PRO A 164 -12.45 -0.93 -17.97
C PRO A 164 -13.85 -1.25 -17.38
N TRP A 165 -13.94 -1.97 -16.25
CA TRP A 165 -15.24 -2.25 -15.61
C TRP A 165 -15.92 -0.98 -15.11
N LEU A 166 -15.13 -0.03 -14.61
CA LEU A 166 -15.56 1.36 -14.46
C LEU A 166 -15.14 2.18 -15.69
N PRO A 167 -15.92 3.21 -16.09
CA PRO A 167 -15.60 4.08 -17.20
C PRO A 167 -14.15 4.56 -17.16
N ALA A 168 -13.45 4.44 -18.29
CA ALA A 168 -12.10 5.00 -18.42
C ALA A 168 -12.20 6.53 -18.49
N ARG A 169 -11.50 7.21 -17.57
CA ARG A 169 -11.51 8.68 -17.47
C ARG A 169 -10.09 9.22 -17.65
N PRO A 170 -9.93 10.45 -18.16
CA PRO A 170 -8.62 11.09 -18.23
C PRO A 170 -8.04 11.28 -16.82
N GLY A 171 -6.71 11.31 -16.70
CA GLY A 171 -6.06 11.66 -15.45
C GLY A 171 -6.13 13.17 -15.20
N LEU A 172 -6.08 13.57 -13.93
CA LEU A 172 -6.14 14.98 -13.51
C LEU A 172 -5.12 15.88 -14.25
N ALA A 173 -3.98 15.30 -14.64
CA ALA A 173 -2.92 15.96 -15.40
C ALA A 173 -3.34 16.52 -16.76
N SER A 174 -4.41 16.00 -17.38
CA SER A 174 -4.90 16.53 -18.66
C SER A 174 -5.65 17.85 -18.53
N LEU A 175 -6.02 18.25 -17.32
CA LEU A 175 -6.85 19.44 -17.07
C LEU A 175 -6.01 20.71 -16.82
N ALA A 176 -4.70 20.56 -16.61
CA ALA A 176 -3.82 21.65 -16.16
C ALA A 176 -3.72 22.83 -17.15
N GLU A 177 -3.87 22.57 -18.44
CA GLU A 177 -3.75 23.59 -19.50
C GLU A 177 -5.08 24.30 -19.81
N LEU A 178 -6.19 23.90 -19.18
CA LEU A 178 -7.48 24.59 -19.33
C LEU A 178 -7.43 25.98 -18.66
N PRO A 179 -8.27 26.95 -19.07
CA PRO A 179 -8.39 28.24 -18.35
C PRO A 179 -8.71 28.05 -16.86
N PRO A 180 -8.28 28.95 -15.95
CA PRO A 180 -8.40 28.77 -14.49
C PRO A 180 -9.80 28.36 -13.97
N ASP A 181 -10.87 29.02 -14.39
CA ASP A 181 -12.21 28.66 -13.92
C ASP A 181 -12.68 27.31 -14.51
N ALA A 182 -12.35 27.08 -15.79
CA ALA A 182 -12.69 25.85 -16.48
C ALA A 182 -11.92 24.64 -15.94
N ARG A 183 -10.64 24.79 -15.55
CA ARG A 183 -9.84 23.69 -14.98
C ARG A 183 -10.37 23.26 -13.62
N ILE A 184 -10.79 24.20 -12.78
CA ILE A 184 -11.34 23.92 -11.45
C ILE A 184 -12.68 23.18 -11.59
N ALA A 185 -13.58 23.70 -12.43
CA ALA A 185 -14.86 23.04 -12.71
C ALA A 185 -14.66 21.61 -13.25
N ALA A 186 -13.78 21.45 -14.25
CA ALA A 186 -13.48 20.15 -14.83
C ALA A 186 -12.86 19.17 -13.83
N ALA A 187 -11.97 19.63 -12.94
CA ALA A 187 -11.37 18.79 -11.91
C ALA A 187 -12.41 18.30 -10.90
N ARG A 188 -13.33 19.18 -10.48
CA ARG A 188 -14.44 18.81 -9.59
C ARG A 188 -15.39 17.81 -10.26
N ASP A 189 -15.73 18.03 -11.52
CA ASP A 189 -16.59 17.10 -12.27
C ASP A 189 -15.93 15.73 -12.49
N LEU A 190 -14.62 15.71 -12.74
CA LEU A 190 -13.84 14.47 -12.79
C LEU A 190 -13.84 13.74 -11.44
N GLY A 191 -13.68 14.47 -10.33
CA GLY A 191 -13.79 13.96 -8.97
C GLY A 191 -15.15 13.33 -8.71
N ARG A 192 -16.25 14.05 -9.02
CA ARG A 192 -17.62 13.51 -8.90
C ARG A 192 -17.84 12.28 -9.76
N ALA A 193 -17.33 12.28 -10.98
CA ALA A 193 -17.55 11.16 -11.88
C ALA A 193 -16.83 9.90 -11.38
N HIS A 194 -15.61 10.01 -10.84
CA HIS A 194 -14.96 8.90 -10.14
C HIS A 194 -15.72 8.52 -8.85
N GLY A 195 -16.19 9.49 -8.08
CA GLY A 195 -16.93 9.26 -6.84
C GLY A 195 -18.19 8.42 -7.07
N ARG A 196 -18.99 8.76 -8.09
CA ARG A 196 -20.17 7.98 -8.49
C ARG A 196 -19.82 6.55 -8.90
N ASP A 197 -18.82 6.38 -9.77
CA ASP A 197 -18.42 5.06 -10.27
C ASP A 197 -17.91 4.15 -9.13
N LEU A 198 -17.11 4.73 -8.22
CA LEU A 198 -16.54 4.02 -7.07
C LEU A 198 -17.61 3.70 -6.02
N GLY A 199 -18.45 4.67 -5.68
CA GLY A 199 -19.57 4.48 -4.73
C GLY A 199 -20.54 3.40 -5.21
N ALA A 200 -20.82 3.34 -6.53
CA ALA A 200 -21.63 2.29 -7.12
C ALA A 200 -21.00 0.89 -6.94
N ALA A 201 -19.66 0.80 -6.98
CA ALA A 201 -18.92 -0.42 -6.70
C ALA A 201 -18.82 -0.75 -5.19
N GLY A 202 -19.23 0.14 -4.29
CA GLY A 202 -19.10 -0.02 -2.83
C GLY A 202 -17.76 0.46 -2.25
N VAL A 203 -16.94 1.16 -3.06
CA VAL A 203 -15.69 1.80 -2.63
C VAL A 203 -16.02 3.12 -1.95
N ASN A 204 -15.42 3.37 -0.77
CA ASN A 204 -15.67 4.57 0.05
C ASN A 204 -14.39 5.38 0.37
N VAL A 205 -13.24 4.94 -0.13
CA VAL A 205 -11.96 5.67 -0.13
C VAL A 205 -11.34 5.53 -1.51
N ASN A 206 -10.97 6.65 -2.13
CA ASN A 206 -10.14 6.64 -3.31
C ASN A 206 -8.74 7.12 -2.93
N PHE A 207 -7.72 6.37 -3.32
CA PHE A 207 -6.33 6.78 -3.24
C PHE A 207 -5.99 7.74 -4.39
N ALA A 208 -6.69 8.87 -4.42
CA ALA A 208 -6.53 9.97 -5.36
C ALA A 208 -7.08 11.26 -4.72
N PRO A 209 -6.60 12.46 -5.11
CA PRO A 209 -5.72 12.73 -6.25
C PRO A 209 -4.22 12.64 -5.94
N VAL A 210 -3.42 12.57 -7.01
CA VAL A 210 -1.98 12.81 -6.95
C VAL A 210 -1.74 14.31 -6.75
N ALA A 211 -1.08 14.65 -5.64
CA ALA A 211 -0.70 16.00 -5.26
C ALA A 211 0.79 16.29 -5.46
N ASP A 212 1.54 15.30 -5.98
CA ASP A 212 2.93 15.47 -6.43
C ASP A 212 3.04 16.53 -7.54
N LEU A 213 4.19 17.20 -7.64
CA LEU A 213 4.45 18.18 -8.69
C LEU A 213 4.99 17.53 -9.98
N ARG A 214 4.48 17.98 -11.13
CA ARG A 214 4.93 17.56 -12.46
C ARG A 214 6.18 18.35 -12.87
N LEU A 215 7.29 18.10 -12.18
CA LEU A 215 8.55 18.78 -12.48
C LEU A 215 9.21 18.20 -13.74
N LYS A 216 9.86 19.08 -14.52
CA LYS A 216 10.63 18.66 -15.69
C LYS A 216 11.81 17.80 -15.24
N ARG A 217 11.88 16.57 -15.75
CA ARG A 217 12.97 15.63 -15.48
C ARG A 217 13.35 14.86 -16.73
N GLU A 218 14.58 14.37 -16.75
CA GLU A 218 14.99 13.38 -17.73
C GLU A 218 14.19 12.09 -17.54
N ARG A 219 13.83 11.47 -18.66
CA ARG A 219 13.10 10.20 -18.65
C ARG A 219 13.98 9.13 -18.02
N ASN A 220 13.58 8.61 -16.87
CA ASN A 220 14.21 7.44 -16.29
C ASN A 220 13.60 6.17 -16.90
N PRO A 221 14.34 5.36 -17.68
CA PRO A 221 13.82 4.11 -18.23
C PRO A 221 13.53 3.05 -17.16
N LEU A 222 14.01 3.24 -15.93
CA LEU A 222 13.76 2.35 -14.78
C LEU A 222 12.58 2.79 -13.91
N ASP A 223 11.87 3.86 -14.29
CA ASP A 223 10.60 4.25 -13.66
C ASP A 223 9.43 3.59 -14.41
N PHE A 224 8.97 2.45 -13.88
CA PHE A 224 7.96 1.61 -14.53
C PHE A 224 6.59 1.74 -13.86
N HIS A 225 6.56 2.00 -12.56
CA HIS A 225 5.34 1.97 -11.74
C HIS A 225 5.02 3.33 -11.11
N SER A 226 6.01 4.09 -10.67
CA SER A 226 5.76 5.41 -10.05
C SER A 226 5.20 6.38 -11.09
N LEU A 227 5.87 6.56 -12.23
CA LEU A 227 5.42 7.34 -13.38
C LEU A 227 4.87 8.73 -13.04
N ILE A 228 5.44 9.39 -12.01
CA ILE A 228 4.90 10.63 -11.43
C ILE A 228 4.79 11.74 -12.47
N ALA A 229 5.75 11.84 -13.39
CA ALA A 229 5.72 12.84 -14.47
C ALA A 229 4.48 12.73 -15.40
N ARG A 230 3.82 11.56 -15.45
CA ARG A 230 2.59 11.34 -16.22
C ARG A 230 1.31 11.52 -15.39
N ARG A 231 1.42 11.42 -14.07
CA ARG A 231 0.29 11.41 -13.11
C ARG A 231 0.08 12.77 -12.45
N ALA A 232 1.17 13.43 -12.08
CA ALA A 232 1.18 14.74 -11.45
C ALA A 232 0.58 15.81 -12.38
N SER A 233 -0.16 16.76 -11.81
CA SER A 233 -0.99 17.66 -12.60
C SER A 233 -0.24 18.87 -13.15
N SER A 234 0.60 19.52 -12.34
CA SER A 234 1.31 20.74 -12.72
C SER A 234 2.67 20.85 -12.05
N ALA A 235 3.59 21.57 -12.69
CA ALA A 235 4.85 21.99 -12.06
C ALA A 235 4.66 23.17 -11.10
N ASP A 236 3.61 23.96 -11.33
CA ASP A 236 3.21 25.06 -10.45
C ASP A 236 2.48 24.50 -9.22
N PRO A 237 3.02 24.70 -8.00
CA PRO A 237 2.41 24.22 -6.78
C PRO A 237 0.99 24.74 -6.54
N VAL A 238 0.67 25.97 -6.95
CA VAL A 238 -0.65 26.55 -6.76
C VAL A 238 -1.67 25.87 -7.68
N VAL A 239 -1.33 25.68 -8.95
CA VAL A 239 -2.19 24.97 -9.91
C VAL A 239 -2.39 23.51 -9.48
N ALA A 240 -1.34 22.86 -8.99
CA ALA A 240 -1.43 21.50 -8.46
C ALA A 240 -2.39 21.43 -7.25
N ALA A 241 -2.31 22.41 -6.34
CA ALA A 241 -3.19 22.52 -5.18
C ALA A 241 -4.66 22.75 -5.59
N GLU A 242 -4.94 23.68 -6.51
CA GLU A 242 -6.29 23.98 -7.00
C GLU A 242 -6.96 22.75 -7.63
N LEU A 243 -6.24 22.05 -8.50
CA LEU A 243 -6.75 20.83 -9.15
C LEU A 243 -6.98 19.71 -8.14
N ALA A 244 -6.04 19.49 -7.21
CA ALA A 244 -6.18 18.49 -6.18
C ALA A 244 -7.35 18.80 -5.24
N ALA A 245 -7.51 20.07 -4.83
CA ALA A 245 -8.62 20.52 -3.99
C ALA A 245 -9.97 20.29 -4.66
N ALA A 246 -10.12 20.73 -5.92
CA ALA A 246 -11.38 20.62 -6.65
C ALA A 246 -11.76 19.16 -6.91
N TYR A 247 -10.80 18.33 -7.30
CA TYR A 247 -11.03 16.89 -7.48
C TYR A 247 -11.41 16.20 -6.16
N ALA A 248 -10.72 16.54 -5.06
CA ALA A 248 -11.00 15.99 -3.74
C ALA A 248 -12.41 16.37 -3.23
N GLU A 249 -12.83 17.61 -3.46
CA GLU A 249 -14.20 18.08 -3.17
C GLU A 249 -15.22 17.28 -3.99
N GLY A 250 -14.99 17.11 -5.29
CA GLY A 250 -15.88 16.34 -6.14
C GLY A 250 -16.02 14.88 -5.73
N LEU A 251 -14.95 14.23 -5.25
CA LEU A 251 -15.03 12.90 -4.67
C LEU A 251 -15.88 12.89 -3.39
N GLY A 252 -15.63 13.86 -2.50
CA GLY A 252 -16.35 14.01 -1.24
C GLY A 252 -17.85 14.24 -1.42
N ASP A 253 -18.25 15.01 -2.43
CA ASP A 253 -19.65 15.26 -2.79
C ASP A 253 -20.43 13.99 -3.11
N GLU A 254 -19.73 12.92 -3.53
CA GLU A 254 -20.31 11.62 -3.87
C GLU A 254 -20.09 10.57 -2.76
N GLY A 255 -19.67 10.99 -1.57
CA GLY A 255 -19.47 10.13 -0.41
C GLY A 255 -18.20 9.26 -0.46
N VAL A 256 -17.28 9.52 -1.39
CA VAL A 256 -15.99 8.81 -1.49
C VAL A 256 -14.89 9.70 -0.94
N ARG A 257 -14.16 9.21 0.07
CA ARG A 257 -13.10 10.03 0.68
C ARG A 257 -11.85 10.10 -0.21
N PRO A 258 -11.34 11.31 -0.49
CA PRO A 258 -10.09 11.49 -1.22
C PRO A 258 -8.87 11.18 -0.35
N THR A 259 -7.76 10.87 -1.00
CA THR A 259 -6.45 10.68 -0.37
C THR A 259 -5.38 11.36 -1.21
N LEU A 260 -4.75 12.40 -0.67
CA LEU A 260 -3.62 13.06 -1.32
C LEU A 260 -2.40 12.16 -1.29
N LYS A 261 -1.71 12.05 -2.43
CA LYS A 261 -0.49 11.24 -2.51
C LYS A 261 0.56 11.81 -3.47
N HIS A 262 1.86 11.55 -3.25
CA HIS A 262 2.43 10.76 -2.15
C HIS A 262 3.28 11.70 -1.31
N PHE A 263 2.83 12.05 -0.10
CA PHE A 263 3.62 12.89 0.80
C PHE A 263 4.95 12.19 1.09
N PRO A 264 6.12 12.85 1.03
CA PRO A 264 6.42 14.28 1.05
C PRO A 264 6.51 14.98 -0.32
N GLY A 265 6.02 14.36 -1.39
CA GLY A 265 6.15 14.85 -2.76
C GLY A 265 7.21 14.06 -3.54
N LEU A 266 6.76 13.25 -4.50
CA LEU A 266 7.64 12.40 -5.33
C LEU A 266 8.05 13.07 -6.65
N GLY A 267 7.60 14.30 -6.94
CA GLY A 267 7.95 15.02 -8.16
C GLY A 267 9.46 15.20 -8.36
N ARG A 268 10.22 15.25 -7.26
CA ARG A 268 11.69 15.34 -7.23
C ARG A 268 12.41 14.02 -6.99
N VAL A 269 11.71 12.90 -7.00
CA VAL A 269 12.31 11.57 -6.87
C VAL A 269 12.58 10.96 -8.24
N SER A 270 13.83 10.51 -8.49
CA SER A 270 14.20 9.84 -9.75
C SER A 270 13.88 8.35 -9.76
N ALA A 271 14.02 7.70 -8.61
CA ALA A 271 13.94 6.25 -8.50
C ALA A 271 12.49 5.80 -8.36
N ASP A 272 12.17 4.66 -8.96
CA ASP A 272 10.87 4.01 -8.76
C ASP A 272 10.82 3.42 -7.34
N THR A 273 10.05 4.05 -6.44
CA THR A 273 9.96 3.65 -5.04
C THR A 273 9.29 2.29 -4.85
N HIS A 274 8.73 1.70 -5.91
CA HIS A 274 8.31 0.30 -5.89
C HIS A 274 9.50 -0.63 -5.72
N HIS A 275 10.65 -0.32 -6.34
CA HIS A 275 11.77 -1.25 -6.50
C HIS A 275 13.03 -0.80 -5.76
N PHE A 276 13.25 0.51 -5.66
CA PHE A 276 14.51 1.07 -5.21
C PHE A 276 14.29 2.09 -4.10
N ARG A 277 15.22 2.11 -3.14
CA ARG A 277 15.27 3.19 -2.15
C ARG A 277 15.49 4.51 -2.87
N ALA A 278 14.84 5.56 -2.37
CA ALA A 278 14.91 6.88 -2.95
C ALA A 278 15.13 7.94 -1.87
N ASN A 279 15.84 8.99 -2.24
CA ASN A 279 16.08 10.15 -1.40
C ASN A 279 15.42 11.39 -2.01
N LEU A 280 14.97 12.27 -1.13
CA LEU A 280 14.53 13.62 -1.42
C LEU A 280 15.53 14.58 -0.75
N ASP A 281 16.56 14.95 -1.51
CA ASP A 281 17.68 15.78 -1.05
C ASP A 281 17.38 17.27 -1.21
N VAL A 282 16.31 17.72 -0.54
CA VAL A 282 15.79 19.09 -0.65
C VAL A 282 15.57 19.67 0.75
N PRO A 283 16.00 20.91 1.03
CA PRO A 283 15.74 21.55 2.32
C PRO A 283 14.24 21.69 2.62
N PRO A 284 13.79 21.47 3.87
CA PRO A 284 12.39 21.59 4.25
C PRO A 284 11.75 22.92 3.88
N GLU A 285 12.49 24.03 3.94
CA GLU A 285 12.00 25.38 3.62
C GLU A 285 11.64 25.51 2.13
N GLN A 286 12.33 24.76 1.27
CA GLN A 286 12.01 24.70 -0.16
C GLN A 286 10.83 23.77 -0.42
N LEU A 287 10.74 22.64 0.28
CA LEU A 287 9.59 21.74 0.20
C LEU A 287 8.31 22.45 0.64
N GLU A 288 8.34 23.22 1.73
CA GLU A 288 7.21 23.99 2.27
C GLU A 288 6.62 24.98 1.24
N LYS A 289 7.49 25.57 0.41
CA LYS A 289 7.10 26.55 -0.63
C LYS A 289 6.67 25.90 -1.95
N ALA A 290 6.93 24.60 -2.13
CA ALA A 290 6.67 23.91 -3.38
C ALA A 290 5.98 22.56 -3.13
N ASP A 291 6.74 21.48 -3.00
CA ASP A 291 6.25 20.09 -3.00
C ASP A 291 5.18 19.83 -1.92
N TRP A 292 5.26 20.51 -0.79
CA TRP A 292 4.31 20.39 0.32
C TRP A 292 3.11 21.33 0.23
N LEU A 293 3.17 22.35 -0.63
CA LEU A 293 2.12 23.35 -0.74
C LEU A 293 0.76 22.74 -1.14
N PRO A 294 0.65 21.83 -2.13
CA PRO A 294 -0.60 21.17 -2.45
C PRO A 294 -1.19 20.39 -1.27
N PHE A 295 -0.36 19.65 -0.54
CA PHE A 295 -0.79 18.90 0.64
C PHE A 295 -1.29 19.86 1.73
N ARG A 296 -0.48 20.83 2.13
CA ARG A 296 -0.82 21.75 3.22
C ARG A 296 -2.10 22.55 2.94
N GLN A 297 -2.28 23.05 1.72
CA GLN A 297 -3.46 23.83 1.36
C GLN A 297 -4.73 22.98 1.37
N VAL A 298 -4.71 21.82 0.71
CA VAL A 298 -5.91 20.96 0.64
C VAL A 298 -6.28 20.43 2.02
N LEU A 299 -5.31 19.99 2.83
CA LEU A 299 -5.60 19.44 4.16
C LEU A 299 -6.11 20.50 5.15
N ALA A 300 -5.68 21.76 5.00
CA ALA A 300 -6.22 22.87 5.79
C ALA A 300 -7.67 23.20 5.40
N ALA A 301 -8.00 23.11 4.11
CA ALA A 301 -9.35 23.41 3.61
C ALA A 301 -10.34 22.23 3.73
N GLN A 302 -9.84 21.00 3.70
CA GLN A 302 -10.62 19.76 3.63
C GLN A 302 -10.08 18.74 4.66
N PRO A 303 -10.39 18.91 5.95
CA PRO A 303 -9.80 18.10 7.02
C PRO A 303 -10.17 16.61 6.99
N GLY A 304 -11.21 16.23 6.23
CA GLY A 304 -11.61 14.83 6.00
C GLY A 304 -10.82 14.10 4.91
N THR A 305 -9.95 14.81 4.19
CA THR A 305 -9.09 14.24 3.13
C THR A 305 -7.94 13.46 3.75
N LEU A 306 -7.76 12.19 3.35
CA LEU A 306 -6.65 11.35 3.79
C LEU A 306 -5.33 11.80 3.17
N VAL A 307 -4.20 11.34 3.74
CA VAL A 307 -2.88 11.48 3.11
C VAL A 307 -2.16 10.14 3.07
N MET A 308 -1.65 9.79 1.91
CA MET A 308 -0.73 8.66 1.74
C MET A 308 0.72 9.12 1.79
N VAL A 309 1.53 8.45 2.60
CA VAL A 309 2.95 8.76 2.78
C VAL A 309 3.82 7.72 2.06
N GLY A 310 4.60 8.19 1.09
CA GLY A 310 5.48 7.40 0.25
C GLY A 310 6.75 6.91 0.93
N HIS A 311 7.41 5.92 0.31
CA HIS A 311 8.65 5.32 0.79
C HIS A 311 9.91 6.04 0.28
N VAL A 312 10.01 7.34 0.55
CA VAL A 312 11.17 8.19 0.21
C VAL A 312 11.80 8.79 1.45
N THR A 313 13.13 8.79 1.53
CA THR A 313 13.88 9.40 2.63
C THR A 313 13.97 10.92 2.43
N VAL A 314 13.43 11.72 3.34
CA VAL A 314 13.68 13.17 3.35
C VAL A 314 14.99 13.41 4.09
N THR A 315 16.10 13.43 3.36
CA THR A 315 17.46 13.36 3.92
C THR A 315 17.74 14.47 4.93
N ALA A 316 17.20 15.68 4.70
CA ALA A 316 17.36 16.82 5.59
C ALA A 316 16.59 16.69 6.92
N LEU A 317 15.57 15.82 7.00
CA LEU A 317 14.80 15.60 8.22
C LEU A 317 15.19 14.30 8.93
N ASP A 318 15.29 13.20 8.19
CA ASP A 318 15.58 11.89 8.77
C ASP A 318 16.30 11.00 7.75
N PRO A 319 17.64 11.10 7.64
CA PRO A 319 18.40 10.34 6.64
C PRO A 319 18.38 8.83 6.88
N GLY A 320 17.95 8.37 8.07
CA GLY A 320 17.89 6.95 8.41
C GLY A 320 16.60 6.25 7.99
N ARG A 321 15.55 7.00 7.62
CA ARG A 321 14.19 6.43 7.44
C ARG A 321 13.41 7.09 6.30
N PRO A 322 12.79 6.29 5.43
CA PRO A 322 11.69 6.74 4.60
C PRO A 322 10.58 7.47 5.38
N ALA A 323 9.94 8.44 4.72
CA ALA A 323 8.88 9.27 5.28
C ALA A 323 7.75 8.45 5.91
N SER A 324 7.35 7.35 5.27
CA SER A 324 6.25 6.46 5.71
C SER A 324 6.43 5.86 7.10
N HIS A 325 7.65 5.82 7.63
CA HIS A 325 7.92 5.39 9.00
C HIS A 325 8.89 6.32 9.75
N SER A 326 9.03 7.57 9.29
CA SER A 326 9.78 8.60 9.99
C SER A 326 8.86 9.42 10.89
N ARG A 327 9.07 9.32 12.21
CA ARG A 327 8.39 10.19 13.17
C ARG A 327 8.69 11.68 12.94
N ARG A 328 9.90 12.03 12.47
CA ARG A 328 10.25 13.44 12.20
C ARG A 328 9.45 14.01 11.03
N VAL A 329 9.07 13.17 10.08
CA VAL A 329 8.26 13.57 8.92
C VAL A 329 6.78 13.56 9.27
N VAL A 330 6.22 12.43 9.73
CA VAL A 330 4.77 12.31 9.98
C VAL A 330 4.35 13.11 11.22
N GLN A 331 4.88 12.78 12.41
CA GLN A 331 4.57 13.56 13.62
C GLN A 331 5.12 14.99 13.49
N GLY A 332 6.40 15.14 13.16
CA GLY A 332 7.08 16.43 13.24
C GLY A 332 6.69 17.46 12.18
N VAL A 333 6.15 17.06 11.01
CA VAL A 333 5.66 18.00 9.98
C VAL A 333 4.14 17.99 9.96
N MET A 334 3.51 16.85 9.68
CA MET A 334 2.06 16.82 9.45
C MET A 334 1.27 17.09 10.73
N ARG A 335 1.63 16.45 11.85
CA ARG A 335 0.89 16.62 13.12
C ARG A 335 1.26 17.90 13.84
N ASP A 336 2.55 18.11 14.09
CA ASP A 336 3.01 19.18 14.97
C ASP A 336 3.03 20.55 14.26
N ARG A 337 3.56 20.64 13.04
CA ARG A 337 3.68 21.93 12.32
C ARG A 337 2.41 22.33 11.60
N TRP A 338 1.78 21.38 10.89
CA TRP A 338 0.57 21.69 10.12
C TRP A 338 -0.72 21.51 10.92
N GLY A 339 -0.69 20.86 12.07
CA GLY A 339 -1.89 20.59 12.86
C GLY A 339 -2.88 19.65 12.17
N TYR A 340 -2.42 18.82 11.22
CA TYR A 340 -3.29 17.93 10.47
C TYR A 340 -3.73 16.73 11.34
N ASP A 341 -5.03 16.65 11.63
CA ASP A 341 -5.63 15.63 12.50
C ASP A 341 -6.44 14.57 11.72
N GLY A 342 -6.39 14.58 10.37
CA GLY A 342 -7.02 13.54 9.56
C GLY A 342 -6.22 12.23 9.52
N LEU A 343 -6.73 11.25 8.78
CA LEU A 343 -6.09 9.94 8.66
C LEU A 343 -4.85 9.98 7.76
N VAL A 344 -3.80 9.29 8.20
CA VAL A 344 -2.55 9.06 7.44
C VAL A 344 -2.40 7.58 7.18
N VAL A 345 -2.20 7.24 5.91
CA VAL A 345 -1.95 5.88 5.43
C VAL A 345 -0.55 5.80 4.83
N THR A 346 0.14 4.66 4.98
CA THR A 346 1.37 4.43 4.23
C THR A 346 1.06 4.15 2.77
N ASP A 347 2.03 4.38 1.89
CA ASP A 347 2.10 3.63 0.63
C ASP A 347 2.29 2.12 0.92
N ASP A 348 2.25 1.27 -0.11
CA ASP A 348 2.20 -0.18 0.08
C ASP A 348 3.45 -0.74 0.78
N MET A 349 3.27 -1.27 1.99
CA MET A 349 4.35 -1.77 2.84
C MET A 349 5.06 -3.00 2.26
N VAL A 350 4.52 -3.61 1.19
CA VAL A 350 5.20 -4.70 0.46
C VAL A 350 6.11 -4.22 -0.67
N MET A 351 6.23 -2.91 -0.90
CA MET A 351 7.23 -2.34 -1.82
C MET A 351 8.65 -2.59 -1.30
N SER A 352 9.59 -2.82 -2.22
CA SER A 352 10.96 -3.25 -1.89
C SER A 352 11.67 -2.36 -0.87
N PRO A 353 11.60 -1.01 -0.94
CA PRO A 353 12.28 -0.12 0.02
C PRO A 353 11.92 -0.35 1.49
N ILE A 354 10.78 -0.99 1.75
CA ILE A 354 10.32 -1.37 3.08
C ILE A 354 10.47 -2.88 3.29
N TYR A 355 9.88 -3.68 2.40
CA TYR A 355 9.75 -5.12 2.60
C TYR A 355 11.11 -5.82 2.76
N HIS A 356 12.06 -5.53 1.86
CA HIS A 356 13.41 -6.12 1.88
C HIS A 356 14.36 -5.44 2.86
N HIS A 357 13.92 -4.36 3.50
CA HIS A 357 14.78 -3.45 4.25
C HIS A 357 14.34 -3.27 5.71
N GLY A 358 13.42 -4.10 6.18
CA GLY A 358 13.02 -4.15 7.58
C GLY A 358 11.54 -3.89 7.82
N LEU A 359 10.66 -4.70 7.21
CA LEU A 359 9.21 -4.60 7.38
C LEU A 359 8.76 -4.47 8.85
N CYS A 360 9.28 -5.30 9.76
CA CYS A 360 8.85 -5.26 11.17
C CYS A 360 9.23 -3.95 11.87
N THR A 361 10.42 -3.42 11.56
CA THR A 361 10.87 -2.11 12.05
C THR A 361 9.95 -1.03 11.51
N ALA A 362 9.72 -1.03 10.18
CA ALA A 362 8.86 -0.04 9.53
C ALA A 362 7.42 -0.05 10.05
N VAL A 363 6.83 -1.22 10.30
CA VAL A 363 5.48 -1.36 10.91
C VAL A 363 5.44 -0.69 12.29
N THR A 364 6.43 -0.96 13.13
CA THR A 364 6.49 -0.41 14.49
C THR A 364 6.73 1.09 14.47
N GLU A 365 7.67 1.53 13.65
CA GLU A 365 8.05 2.95 13.52
C GLU A 365 6.97 3.79 12.86
N ALA A 366 6.22 3.27 11.89
CA ALA A 366 5.09 3.97 11.28
C ALA A 366 3.98 4.24 12.29
N LEU A 367 3.54 3.21 13.03
CA LEU A 367 2.51 3.36 14.07
C LEU A 367 2.97 4.30 15.20
N ASN A 368 4.21 4.18 15.65
CA ASN A 368 4.80 5.10 16.62
C ASN A 368 5.08 6.51 16.06
N GLY A 369 5.14 6.63 14.73
CA GLY A 369 5.43 7.87 14.00
C GLY A 369 4.21 8.73 13.74
N GLY A 370 3.00 8.24 14.04
CA GLY A 370 1.73 8.97 13.85
C GLY A 370 0.93 8.55 12.62
N VAL A 371 1.32 7.46 11.95
CA VAL A 371 0.54 6.81 10.90
C VAL A 371 -0.62 6.04 11.51
N ASP A 372 -1.77 6.04 10.83
CA ASP A 372 -2.99 5.35 11.28
C ASP A 372 -3.24 4.04 10.58
N LEU A 373 -2.89 3.99 9.30
CA LEU A 373 -3.26 2.90 8.42
C LEU A 373 -2.00 2.42 7.70
N LEU A 374 -1.76 1.12 7.77
CA LEU A 374 -0.73 0.41 7.03
C LEU A 374 -1.40 -0.28 5.84
N LEU A 375 -0.97 0.07 4.63
CA LEU A 375 -1.48 -0.52 3.41
C LEU A 375 -0.66 -1.76 3.03
N LEU A 376 -1.35 -2.87 2.80
CA LEU A 376 -0.80 -4.13 2.27
C LEU A 376 -1.61 -4.48 1.01
N SER A 377 -1.25 -3.91 -0.14
CA SER A 377 -2.16 -3.78 -1.28
C SER A 377 -2.15 -4.98 -2.24
N PHE A 378 -0.97 -5.56 -2.54
CA PHE A 378 -0.84 -6.59 -3.59
C PHE A 378 -0.84 -8.04 -3.10
N ASP A 379 -0.33 -8.31 -1.91
CA ASP A 379 -0.25 -9.68 -1.40
C ASP A 379 -0.85 -9.77 0.01
N GLY A 380 -2.10 -10.22 0.07
CA GLY A 380 -2.81 -10.47 1.32
C GLY A 380 -2.11 -11.48 2.23
N LYS A 381 -1.19 -12.32 1.72
CA LYS A 381 -0.37 -13.16 2.61
C LYS A 381 0.59 -12.34 3.47
N GLN A 382 1.07 -11.20 2.97
CA GLN A 382 2.02 -10.35 3.71
C GLN A 382 1.37 -9.62 4.87
N TYR A 383 0.03 -9.49 4.89
CA TYR A 383 -0.71 -9.03 6.06
C TYR A 383 -0.32 -9.82 7.32
N TYR A 384 -0.26 -11.16 7.24
CA TYR A 384 0.11 -11.99 8.40
C TYR A 384 1.54 -11.72 8.87
N ARG A 385 2.45 -11.38 7.95
CA ARG A 385 3.81 -10.96 8.30
C ARG A 385 3.80 -9.62 9.03
N ALA A 386 3.16 -8.60 8.46
CA ALA A 386 3.09 -7.27 9.04
C ALA A 386 2.35 -7.25 10.40
N MET A 387 1.20 -7.92 10.50
CA MET A 387 0.45 -8.06 11.75
C MET A 387 1.23 -8.82 12.81
N SER A 388 1.96 -9.89 12.44
CA SER A 388 2.83 -10.59 13.38
C SER A 388 3.95 -9.70 13.93
N CYS A 389 4.53 -8.82 13.10
CA CYS A 389 5.47 -7.80 13.57
C CYS A 389 4.80 -6.86 14.58
N ALA A 390 3.61 -6.32 14.27
CA ALA A 390 2.89 -5.41 15.16
C ALA A 390 2.51 -6.08 16.49
N VAL A 391 2.01 -7.31 16.47
CA VAL A 391 1.70 -8.10 17.67
C VAL A 391 2.95 -8.37 18.50
N SER A 392 4.08 -8.66 17.87
CA SER A 392 5.35 -8.84 18.57
C SER A 392 5.77 -7.55 19.28
N SER A 393 5.74 -6.41 18.58
CA SER A 393 6.05 -5.10 19.14
C SER A 393 5.10 -4.69 20.25
N TRP A 394 3.81 -5.01 20.13
CA TRP A 394 2.82 -4.83 21.20
C TRP A 394 3.19 -5.62 22.45
N ARG A 395 3.48 -6.91 22.31
CA ARG A 395 3.84 -7.80 23.44
C ARG A 395 5.12 -7.35 24.15
N GLN A 396 6.05 -6.77 23.40
CA GLN A 396 7.31 -6.23 23.93
C GLN A 396 7.17 -4.82 24.52
N GLY A 397 5.99 -4.20 24.47
CA GLY A 397 5.78 -2.82 24.92
C GLY A 397 6.45 -1.77 24.02
N ALA A 398 6.84 -2.13 22.80
CA ALA A 398 7.51 -1.24 21.86
C ALA A 398 6.53 -0.32 21.09
N LEU A 399 5.23 -0.63 21.09
CA LEU A 399 4.21 0.25 20.53
C LEU A 399 3.75 1.27 21.57
N SER A 400 3.77 2.55 21.20
CA SER A 400 3.34 3.64 22.05
C SER A 400 1.82 3.65 22.20
N SER A 401 1.35 3.42 23.43
CA SER A 401 -0.08 3.49 23.77
C SER A 401 -0.68 4.89 23.51
N VAL A 402 0.12 5.94 23.68
CA VAL A 402 -0.27 7.32 23.38
C VAL A 402 -0.53 7.50 21.88
N MET A 403 0.37 7.00 21.04
CA MET A 403 0.24 7.12 19.58
C MET A 403 -0.92 6.28 19.05
N LEU A 404 -1.07 5.05 19.54
CA LEU A 404 -2.21 4.19 19.19
C LEU A 404 -3.54 4.78 19.68
N GLY A 405 -3.56 5.39 20.86
CA GLY A 405 -4.73 6.09 21.38
C GLY A 405 -5.12 7.32 20.54
N ALA A 406 -4.12 8.09 20.08
CA ALA A 406 -4.36 9.21 19.16
C ALA A 406 -4.88 8.74 17.80
N SER A 407 -4.28 7.70 17.23
CA SER A 407 -4.76 7.10 15.99
C SER A 407 -6.18 6.54 16.12
N ARG A 408 -6.48 5.87 17.24
CA ARG A 408 -7.83 5.37 17.54
C ARG A 408 -8.88 6.48 17.51
N ARG A 409 -8.63 7.63 18.14
CA ARG A 409 -9.58 8.75 18.11
C ARG A 409 -9.88 9.21 16.69
N ARG A 410 -8.86 9.25 15.84
CA ARG A 410 -8.97 9.69 14.44
C ARG A 410 -9.75 8.65 13.62
N LEU A 411 -9.45 7.37 13.80
CA LEU A 411 -10.20 6.26 13.18
C LEU A 411 -11.67 6.24 13.63
N ASP A 412 -11.94 6.38 14.93
CA ASP A 412 -13.30 6.37 15.48
C ASP A 412 -14.10 7.59 14.98
N GLY A 413 -13.47 8.78 14.90
CA GLY A 413 -14.09 9.98 14.34
C GLY A 413 -14.40 9.88 12.84
N HIS A 414 -13.61 9.13 12.08
CA HIS A 414 -13.82 8.90 10.64
C HIS A 414 -14.81 7.76 10.34
N ALA A 415 -15.11 6.90 11.32
CA ALA A 415 -16.09 5.83 11.16
C ALA A 415 -17.54 6.34 11.22
N GLY A 416 -17.81 7.46 11.88
CA GLY A 416 -19.16 8.03 12.01
C GLY A 416 -19.70 8.74 10.76
N GLY A 417 -18.88 8.90 9.72
CA GLY A 417 -19.26 9.49 8.43
C GLY A 417 -19.40 8.49 7.28
N LEU A 418 -19.26 7.19 7.58
CA LEU A 418 -19.52 6.06 6.68
C LEU A 418 -20.84 5.38 7.05
#